data_AF-A0AAW9RH22-F1
#
_entry.id   AF-A0AAW9RH22-F1
#
_cell.length_a   1.000
_cell.length_b   1.000
_cell.length_c   1.000
_cell.angle_alpha   90.00
_cell.angle_beta   90.00
_cell.angle_gamma   90.00
#
_symmetry.space_group_name_H-M   'P 1'
#
loop_
_entity.id
_entity.type
_entity.pdbx_description
1 polymer ?
#
loop_
_entity_poly.entity_id
_entity_poly.type
_entity_poly.pdbx_seq_one_letter_code
_entity_poly.pdbx_strand_id
1 'polypeptide(L)'
;MAVTRLVGEARLPINREQGVYRLGFIIVTILAVVLGLLVGTLNNEPVAIDLLWFHLVWPLGLALIGALAVGMVLGLALSWLFSVLPLKVRLRKARRAGEANQSLLNRPHD
;
A
#
# COMPACT_ATOMS: atom_id res chain seq x y z
N MET A 1 -17.67 33.04 -35.35
CA MET A 1 -17.49 33.32 -33.91
C MET A 1 -17.85 32.08 -33.09
N ALA A 2 -17.09 30.97 -33.23
CA ALA A 2 -17.45 29.69 -32.61
C ALA A 2 -16.24 28.75 -32.42
N VAL A 3 -15.09 29.27 -31.99
CA VAL A 3 -13.86 28.46 -31.77
C VAL A 3 -13.40 28.47 -30.30
N THR A 4 -14.06 29.23 -29.42
CA THR A 4 -13.60 29.47 -28.04
C THR A 4 -14.23 28.54 -26.98
N ARG A 5 -14.52 27.26 -27.31
CA ARG A 5 -15.21 26.35 -26.35
C ARG A 5 -14.59 24.96 -26.15
N LEU A 6 -13.32 24.77 -26.50
CA LEU A 6 -12.63 23.47 -26.29
C LEU A 6 -11.44 23.53 -25.33
N VAL A 7 -11.42 24.51 -24.42
CA VAL A 7 -10.51 24.51 -23.25
C VAL A 7 -11.36 24.23 -22.00
N GLY A 8 -12.19 23.20 -22.09
CA GLY A 8 -12.95 22.66 -20.98
C GLY A 8 -12.05 21.81 -20.11
N GLU A 9 -11.59 22.43 -19.02
CA GLU A 9 -10.95 21.85 -17.84
C GLU A 9 -11.00 20.31 -17.73
N ALA A 10 -9.91 19.66 -18.10
CA ALA A 10 -9.58 18.33 -17.59
C ALA A 10 -9.16 18.44 -16.11
N ARG A 11 -10.09 18.82 -15.23
CA ARG A 11 -9.90 18.62 -13.79
C ARG A 11 -9.98 17.12 -13.54
N LEU A 12 -8.80 16.50 -13.47
CA LEU A 12 -8.67 15.13 -12.99
C LEU A 12 -9.43 15.01 -11.67
N PRO A 13 -10.37 14.06 -11.54
CA PRO A 13 -11.07 13.85 -10.29
C PRO A 13 -10.04 13.42 -9.25
N ILE A 14 -9.63 14.36 -8.39
CA ILE A 14 -8.77 14.05 -7.26
C ILE A 14 -9.59 13.16 -6.35
N ASN A 15 -9.27 11.87 -6.40
CA ASN A 15 -9.91 10.85 -5.61
C ASN A 15 -9.47 11.01 -4.15
N ARG A 16 -10.09 11.97 -3.44
CA ARG A 16 -9.77 12.35 -2.06
C ARG A 16 -9.82 11.16 -1.10
N GLU A 17 -10.71 10.21 -1.37
CA GLU A 17 -10.86 8.95 -0.64
C GLU A 17 -9.50 8.22 -0.50
N GLN A 18 -8.74 8.12 -1.60
CA GLN A 18 -7.44 7.43 -1.59
C GLN A 18 -6.36 8.17 -0.78
N GLY A 19 -6.47 9.50 -0.69
CA GLY A 19 -5.58 10.31 0.13
C GLY A 19 -5.76 10.03 1.62
N VAL A 20 -7.00 9.84 2.07
CA VAL A 20 -7.33 9.60 3.48
C VAL A 20 -6.80 8.25 3.96
N TYR A 21 -6.98 7.18 3.19
CA TYR A 21 -6.45 5.85 3.56
C TYR A 21 -4.92 5.83 3.61
N ARG A 22 -4.26 6.49 2.66
CA ARG A 22 -2.79 6.62 2.64
C ARG A 22 -2.29 7.41 3.85
N LEU A 23 -2.95 8.52 4.17
CA LEU A 23 -2.60 9.34 5.32
C LEU A 23 -2.80 8.58 6.64
N GLY A 24 -3.92 7.88 6.79
CA GLY A 24 -4.19 7.04 7.95
C GLY A 24 -3.15 5.94 8.15
N PHE A 25 -2.78 5.24 7.06
CA PHE A 25 -1.72 4.23 7.10
C PHE A 25 -0.36 4.80 7.55
N ILE A 26 0.03 5.96 7.02
CA ILE A 26 1.28 6.64 7.41
C ILE A 26 1.25 7.01 8.89
N ILE A 27 0.16 7.61 9.37
CA ILE A 27 0.02 8.00 10.78
C ILE A 27 0.13 6.79 11.70
N VAL A 28 -0.59 5.70 11.39
CA VAL A 28 -0.52 4.46 12.18
C VAL A 28 0.89 3.87 12.17
N THR A 29 1.56 3.88 11.02
CA THR A 29 2.95 3.39 10.91
C THR A 29 3.90 4.22 11.77
N ILE A 30 3.81 5.55 11.70
CA ILE A 30 4.63 6.46 12.51
C ILE A 30 4.36 6.23 14.00
N LEU A 31 3.09 6.11 14.41
CA LEU A 31 2.74 5.83 15.80
C LEU A 31 3.33 4.50 16.28
N ALA A 32 3.25 3.44 15.48
CA ALA A 32 3.85 2.16 15.82
C ALA A 32 5.38 2.27 15.96
N VAL A 33 6.05 2.99 15.05
CA VAL A 33 7.49 3.27 15.10
C VAL A 33 7.86 3.99 16.40
N VAL A 34 7.16 5.08 16.72
CA VAL A 34 7.43 5.90 17.90
C VAL A 34 7.19 5.11 19.19
N LEU A 35 6.09 4.35 19.28
CA LEU A 35 5.81 3.51 20.44
C LEU A 35 6.86 2.41 20.61
N GLY A 36 7.28 1.77 19.51
CA GLY A 36 8.35 0.78 19.54
C GLY A 36 9.69 1.36 19.99
N LEU A 37 10.03 2.56 19.52
CA LEU A 37 11.23 3.27 19.98
C LEU A 37 11.11 3.67 21.46
N LEU A 38 9.98 4.19 21.92
CA LEU A 38 9.79 4.57 23.32
C LEU A 38 9.98 3.37 24.23
N VAL A 39 9.23 2.29 23.98
CA VAL A 39 9.27 1.08 24.81
C VAL A 39 10.66 0.44 24.75
N GLY A 40 11.29 0.45 23.59
CA GLY A 40 12.63 -0.12 23.38
C GLY A 40 13.76 0.69 24.02
N THR A 41 13.70 2.01 24.00
CA THR A 41 14.78 2.87 24.55
C THR A 41 14.65 3.09 26.05
N LEU A 42 13.41 3.11 26.58
CA LEU A 42 13.14 3.31 27.99
C LEU A 42 13.38 2.04 28.82
N ASN A 43 13.41 0.87 28.19
CA ASN A 43 13.58 -0.39 28.88
C ASN A 43 14.80 -1.14 28.34
N ASN A 44 15.90 -1.07 29.11
CA ASN A 44 17.16 -1.76 28.84
C ASN A 44 17.24 -3.14 29.52
N GLU A 45 16.12 -3.61 30.10
CA GLU A 45 16.09 -4.93 30.71
C GLU A 45 16.27 -5.99 29.61
N PRO A 46 17.17 -6.97 29.80
CA PRO A 46 17.35 -8.03 28.82
C PRO A 46 16.10 -8.90 28.77
N VAL A 47 15.55 -9.10 27.57
CA VAL A 47 14.43 -10.02 27.34
C VAL A 47 15.00 -11.34 26.82
N ALA A 48 14.65 -12.43 27.50
CA ALA A 48 14.86 -13.77 26.99
C ALA A 48 13.73 -14.10 26.00
N ILE A 49 14.10 -14.33 24.75
CA ILE A 49 13.19 -14.85 23.72
C ILE A 49 13.46 -16.35 23.62
N ASP A 50 12.56 -17.14 24.21
CA ASP A 50 12.60 -18.59 24.12
C ASP A 50 11.89 -19.05 22.85
N LEU A 51 12.66 -19.27 21.79
CA LEU A 51 12.23 -20.01 20.62
C LEU A 51 12.36 -21.51 20.89
N LEU A 52 11.56 -22.32 20.18
CA LEU A 52 11.50 -23.78 20.34
C LEU A 52 12.88 -24.48 20.28
N TRP A 53 13.87 -23.87 19.63
CA TRP A 53 15.26 -24.37 19.54
C TRP A 53 16.33 -23.38 20.01
N PHE A 54 16.00 -22.12 20.32
CA PHE A 54 16.99 -21.08 20.60
C PHE A 54 16.56 -20.24 21.79
N HIS A 55 17.49 -19.92 22.68
CA HIS A 55 17.28 -18.96 23.76
C HIS A 55 18.09 -17.71 23.43
N LEU A 56 17.40 -16.64 23.07
CA LEU A 56 18.01 -15.41 22.61
C LEU A 56 17.84 -14.34 23.68
N VAL A 57 18.91 -14.03 24.42
CA VAL A 57 18.89 -13.00 25.47
C VAL A 57 19.38 -11.69 24.87
N TRP A 58 18.45 -10.87 24.37
CA TRP A 58 18.76 -9.61 23.70
C TRP A 58 18.20 -8.43 24.51
N PRO A 59 18.86 -7.25 24.43
CA PRO A 59 18.29 -6.03 25.01
C PRO A 59 16.91 -5.77 24.40
N LEU A 60 15.92 -5.47 25.23
CA LEU A 60 14.54 -5.24 24.80
C LEU A 60 14.46 -4.19 23.69
N GLY A 61 15.28 -3.14 23.76
CA GLY A 61 15.40 -2.15 22.69
C GLY A 61 15.82 -2.71 21.33
N LEU A 62 16.77 -3.64 21.30
CA LEU A 62 17.24 -4.25 20.06
C LEU A 62 16.19 -5.20 19.47
N ALA A 63 15.50 -5.95 20.33
CA ALA A 63 14.41 -6.83 19.94
C ALA A 63 13.24 -6.05 19.32
N LEU A 64 12.84 -4.93 19.95
CA LEU A 64 11.77 -4.07 19.44
C LEU A 64 12.14 -3.40 18.12
N ILE A 65 13.33 -2.81 18.01
CA ILE A 65 13.78 -2.20 16.76
C ILE A 65 13.86 -3.25 15.65
N GLY A 66 14.35 -4.45 15.94
CA GLY A 66 14.40 -5.57 15.00
C GLY A 66 13.01 -6.00 14.52
N ALA A 67 12.08 -6.22 15.45
CA ALA A 67 10.69 -6.58 15.12
C ALA A 67 10.01 -5.48 14.28
N LEU A 68 10.27 -4.22 14.60
CA LEU A 68 9.72 -3.08 13.90
C LEU A 68 10.28 -2.93 12.49
N ALA A 69 11.60 -3.10 12.32
CA ALA A 69 12.24 -3.11 11.02
C ALA A 69 11.70 -4.24 10.13
N VAL A 70 11.58 -5.46 10.68
CA VAL A 70 11.01 -6.62 9.96
C VAL A 70 9.55 -6.36 9.58
N GLY A 71 8.73 -5.87 10.52
CA GLY A 71 7.34 -5.52 10.27
C GLY A 71 7.17 -4.44 9.20
N MET A 72 8.04 -3.43 9.18
CA MET A 72 8.01 -2.36 8.18
C MET A 72 8.40 -2.87 6.79
N VAL A 73 9.44 -3.70 6.69
CA VAL A 73 9.84 -4.33 5.42
C VAL A 73 8.73 -5.23 4.90
N LEU A 74 8.14 -6.07 5.75
CA LEU A 74 7.02 -6.93 5.38
C LEU A 74 5.79 -6.13 4.97
N GLY A 75 5.44 -5.08 5.72
CA GLY A 75 4.31 -4.21 5.43
C GLY A 75 4.47 -3.48 4.10
N LEU A 76 5.67 -2.98 3.80
CA LEU A 76 5.99 -2.36 2.50
C LEU A 76 5.93 -3.38 1.36
N ALA A 77 6.49 -4.58 1.56
CA ALA A 77 6.43 -5.65 0.57
C ALA A 77 4.99 -6.09 0.27
N LEU A 78 4.16 -6.24 1.30
CA LEU A 78 2.73 -6.54 1.16
C LEU A 78 2.01 -5.40 0.44
N SER A 79 2.23 -4.15 0.86
CA SER A 79 1.61 -2.98 0.23
C SER A 79 1.94 -2.90 -1.25
N TRP A 80 3.19 -3.19 -1.63
CA TRP A 80 3.61 -3.28 -3.02
C TRP A 80 2.89 -4.40 -3.75
N LEU A 81 2.87 -5.62 -3.19
CA LEU A 81 2.20 -6.78 -3.77
C LEU A 81 0.70 -6.53 -4.02
N PHE A 82 0.02 -5.94 -3.04
CA PHE A 82 -1.38 -5.53 -3.14
C PHE A 82 -1.62 -4.38 -4.12
N SER A 83 -0.60 -3.60 -4.48
CA SER A 83 -0.70 -2.56 -5.51
C SER A 83 -0.60 -3.13 -6.93
N VAL A 84 0.17 -4.21 -7.14
CA VAL A 84 0.32 -4.84 -8.47
C VAL A 84 -0.92 -5.66 -8.86
N LEU A 85 -1.60 -6.28 -7.91
CA LEU A 85 -2.84 -7.04 -8.12
C LEU A 85 -3.98 -6.24 -8.82
N PRO A 86 -4.37 -5.03 -8.35
CA PRO A 86 -5.40 -4.24 -9.00
C PRO A 86 -4.97 -3.75 -10.38
N LEU A 87 -3.67 -3.61 -10.64
CA LEU A 87 -3.14 -3.28 -11.96
C LEU A 87 -3.45 -4.39 -12.97
N LYS A 88 -3.23 -5.65 -12.58
CA LYS A 88 -3.57 -6.81 -13.42
C LYS A 88 -5.07 -6.94 -13.66
N VAL A 89 -5.90 -6.63 -12.65
CA VAL A 89 -7.36 -6.63 -12.79
C VAL A 89 -7.85 -5.52 -13.71
N ARG A 90 -7.26 -4.31 -13.59
CA ARG A 90 -7.57 -3.17 -14.48
C ARG A 90 -7.19 -3.47 -15.93
N LEU A 91 -6.05 -4.09 -16.16
CA LEU A 91 -5.62 -4.52 -17.50
C LEU A 91 -6.57 -5.59 -18.09
N ARG A 92 -7.02 -6.57 -17.29
CA ARG A 92 -8.01 -7.56 -17.75
C ARG A 92 -9.37 -6.93 -18.09
N LYS A 93 -9.83 -5.96 -17.31
CA LYS A 93 -11.07 -5.23 -17.59
C LYS A 93 -10.96 -4.39 -18.87
N ALA A 94 -9.85 -3.67 -19.05
CA ALA A 94 -9.60 -2.88 -20.25
C ALA A 94 -9.53 -3.76 -21.52
N ARG A 95 -8.89 -4.93 -21.43
CA ARG A 95 -8.80 -5.89 -22.54
C ARG A 95 -10.17 -6.43 -22.95
N ARG A 96 -11.02 -6.82 -21.97
CA ARG A 96 -12.39 -7.28 -22.24
C ARG A 96 -13.28 -6.18 -22.84
N ALA A 97 -13.12 -4.94 -22.40
CA ALA A 97 -13.86 -3.81 -22.97
C ALA A 97 -13.46 -3.55 -24.44
N GLY A 98 -12.18 -3.69 -24.78
CA GLY A 98 -11.70 -3.57 -26.16
C GLY A 98 -12.23 -4.68 -27.07
N GLU A 99 -12.20 -5.94 -26.61
CA GLU A 99 -12.73 -7.10 -27.33
C GLU A 99 -14.24 -6.98 -27.58
N ALA A 100 -15.02 -6.52 -26.59
CA ALA A 100 -16.45 -6.26 -26.76
C ALA A 100 -16.75 -5.16 -27.79
N ASN A 101 -15.97 -4.07 -27.78
CA ASN A 101 -16.17 -2.96 -28.72
C ASN A 101 -15.84 -3.36 -30.17
N GLN A 102 -14.79 -4.17 -30.36
CA GLN A 102 -14.46 -4.77 -31.66
C GLN A 102 -15.56 -5.69 -32.17
N SER A 103 -16.19 -6.49 -31.29
CA SER A 103 -17.29 -7.38 -31.69
C SER A 103 -18.57 -6.64 -32.11
N LEU A 104 -18.80 -5.44 -31.57
CA LEU A 104 -19.93 -4.59 -31.98
C LEU A 104 -19.69 -3.94 -33.34
N LEU A 105 -18.44 -3.56 -33.63
CA LEU A 105 -18.05 -2.98 -34.92
C LEU A 105 -18.04 -4.02 -36.05
N ASN A 106 -17.76 -5.28 -35.72
CA ASN A 106 -17.76 -6.39 -36.69
C ASN A 106 -19.13 -7.06 -36.84
N ARG A 107 -20.19 -6.51 -36.24
CA ARG A 107 -21.55 -7.04 -36.39
C ARG A 107 -22.09 -6.62 -37.76
N PRO A 108 -22.46 -7.56 -38.65
CA PRO A 108 -23.04 -7.18 -39.93
C PRO A 108 -24.31 -6.34 -39.71
N HIS A 109 -24.41 -5.25 -40.47
CA HIS A 109 -25.60 -4.42 -40.52
C HIS A 109 -26.60 -5.13 -41.42
N ASP A 110 -27.48 -5.90 -40.80
CA ASP A 110 -28.63 -6.55 -41.43
C ASP A 110 -29.70 -5.52 -41.84
#